data_AF-A0A5D0HL52-F1
#
_entry.id   AF-A0A5D0HL52-F1
#
_cell.length_a   1.000
_cell.length_b   1.000
_cell.length_c   1.000
_cell.angle_alpha   90.00
_cell.angle_beta   90.00
_cell.angle_gamma   90.00
#
_symmetry.space_group_name_H-M   'P 1'
#
loop_
_entity.id
_entity.type
_entity.pdbx_description
1 polymer ?
#
loop_
_entity_poly.entity_id
_entity_poly.type
_entity_poly.pdbx_seq_one_letter_code
_entity_poly.pdbx_strand_id
1 'polypeptide(L)'
;MQEFYFTYSGTNPFEPAVIVYKQGANSYRTNKYKFQSRGSKNDTILYSRQNYIERTATGWSKMKSLGAMFNRNDWGIMVLSVSDKGTIVFDDYKNNDVIRMSRIVDGKREAPKLLGKQINSGKWTAHPFIAPDESFLIWGSERDDGYGRSDNYISFKQRDGSWGPAINMGDKINSKLVENGAKLTPDGKYLLFSRSEEKSRDDGSTYWVSYKYWVDAKIIDTLRPKA
;
A
#
# COMPACT_ATOMS: atom_id res chain seq x y z
N MET A 1 16.08 23.34 -0.54
CA MET A 1 14.80 23.82 0.03
C MET A 1 14.08 22.59 0.56
N GLN A 2 13.86 22.51 1.87
CA GLN A 2 13.30 21.32 2.51
C GLN A 2 11.78 21.51 2.64
N GLU A 3 11.00 20.73 1.90
CA GLU A 3 9.54 20.67 2.05
C GLU A 3 9.20 19.41 2.83
N PHE A 4 8.29 19.54 3.78
CA PHE A 4 7.77 18.40 4.54
C PHE A 4 6.27 18.28 4.25
N TYR A 5 5.84 17.03 4.10
CA TYR A 5 4.45 16.69 3.83
C TYR A 5 3.96 15.74 4.92
N PHE A 6 2.78 16.01 5.44
CA PHE A 6 2.09 15.07 6.31
C PHE A 6 0.62 14.99 5.93
N THR A 7 0.05 13.82 6.14
CA THR A 7 -1.38 13.57 5.92
C THR A 7 -2.12 13.83 7.23
N TYR A 8 -3.08 14.75 7.23
CA TYR A 8 -3.91 15.08 8.40
C TYR A 8 -5.36 14.68 8.16
N SER A 9 -5.92 13.79 8.99
CA SER A 9 -7.29 13.26 8.85
C SER A 9 -8.39 14.10 9.50
N GLY A 10 -8.07 15.15 10.27
CA GLY A 10 -9.09 15.89 11.02
C GLY A 10 -10.04 14.97 11.81
N THR A 11 -11.33 15.31 11.85
CA THR A 11 -12.40 14.53 12.50
C THR A 11 -12.98 13.41 11.63
N ASN A 12 -12.55 13.28 10.36
CA ASN A 12 -13.00 12.23 9.46
C ASN A 12 -11.80 11.32 9.06
N PRO A 13 -11.63 10.15 9.69
CA PRO A 13 -10.49 9.25 9.42
C PRO A 13 -10.45 8.72 7.97
N PHE A 14 -11.52 8.92 7.20
CA PHE A 14 -11.62 8.50 5.81
C PHE A 14 -11.17 9.56 4.79
N GLU A 15 -10.91 10.82 5.19
CA GLU A 15 -10.55 11.96 4.29
C GLU A 15 -9.36 12.84 4.73
N PRO A 16 -8.14 12.33 4.90
CA PRO A 16 -6.97 13.14 5.18
C PRO A 16 -6.55 14.04 4.03
N ALA A 17 -6.09 15.24 4.39
CA ALA A 17 -5.51 16.24 3.52
C ALA A 17 -3.98 16.10 3.44
N VAL A 18 -3.42 16.33 2.26
CA VAL A 18 -1.97 16.61 2.15
C VAL A 18 -1.76 18.05 2.54
N ILE A 19 -1.03 18.25 3.63
CA ILE A 19 -0.59 19.56 4.09
C ILE A 19 0.85 19.72 3.62
N VAL A 20 1.11 20.78 2.84
CA VAL A 20 2.44 21.16 2.38
C VAL A 20 2.95 22.28 3.27
N TYR A 21 4.06 22.05 3.97
CA TYR A 21 4.77 23.12 4.66
C TYR A 21 5.94 23.62 3.83
N LYS A 22 6.00 24.94 3.59
CA LYS A 22 7.14 25.62 2.97
C LYS A 22 7.78 26.54 4.01
N GLN A 23 9.07 26.33 4.29
CA GLN A 23 9.82 27.17 5.21
C GLN A 23 9.89 28.61 4.65
N GLY A 24 9.27 29.57 5.35
CA GLY A 24 9.28 31.01 4.99
C GLY A 24 7.94 31.63 4.61
N ALA A 25 6.82 30.89 4.63
CA ALA A 25 5.49 31.45 4.37
C ALA A 25 4.57 31.30 5.60
N ASN A 26 4.00 32.42 6.08
CA ASN A 26 3.02 32.44 7.19
C ASN A 26 1.62 31.90 6.78
N SER A 27 1.51 31.07 5.74
CA SER A 27 0.23 30.50 5.30
C SER A 27 0.41 29.10 4.70
N TYR A 28 -0.58 28.23 4.95
CA TYR A 28 -0.65 26.88 4.40
C TYR A 28 -1.87 26.79 3.44
N ARG A 29 -1.76 25.95 2.40
CA ARG A 29 -2.89 25.56 1.54
C ARG A 29 -3.15 24.07 1.72
N THR A 30 -4.39 23.71 2.06
CA THR A 30 -4.80 22.32 2.27
C THR A 30 -5.53 21.77 1.04
N ASN A 31 -5.10 20.62 0.51
CA ASN A 31 -5.90 19.84 -0.45
C ASN A 31 -6.28 18.49 0.20
N LYS A 32 -7.59 18.20 0.30
CA LYS A 32 -8.15 17.03 1.03
C LYS A 32 -8.05 15.73 0.23
N TYR A 33 -6.93 15.00 0.27
CA TYR A 33 -6.82 13.68 -0.41
C TYR A 33 -5.77 12.73 0.22
N LYS A 34 -6.09 11.42 0.31
CA LYS A 34 -5.22 10.31 0.80
C LYS A 34 -4.08 9.97 -0.18
N PHE A 35 -2.94 10.63 -0.03
CA PHE A 35 -1.81 10.40 -0.91
C PHE A 35 -0.64 9.74 -0.16
N GLN A 36 -0.08 8.67 -0.72
CA GLN A 36 1.11 7.99 -0.18
C GLN A 36 2.20 8.00 -1.24
N SER A 37 3.46 8.31 -0.86
CA SER A 37 4.64 7.92 -1.66
C SER A 37 4.75 6.40 -1.57
N ARG A 38 4.86 5.72 -2.72
CA ARG A 38 4.71 4.26 -2.80
C ARG A 38 5.95 3.53 -3.33
N GLY A 39 7.11 4.13 -3.10
CA GLY A 39 8.40 3.48 -3.30
C GLY A 39 9.10 3.83 -4.60
N SER A 40 8.47 4.50 -5.56
CA SER A 40 9.22 4.97 -6.74
C SER A 40 10.15 6.12 -6.39
N LYS A 41 11.35 6.19 -6.99
CA LYS A 41 12.24 7.37 -6.87
C LYS A 41 11.59 8.69 -7.33
N ASN A 42 10.50 8.59 -8.08
CA ASN A 42 9.69 9.70 -8.53
C ASN A 42 8.67 10.12 -7.45
N ASP A 43 9.10 10.94 -6.49
CA ASP A 43 8.22 11.66 -5.54
C ASP A 43 7.37 12.77 -6.21
N THR A 44 7.24 12.73 -7.54
CA THR A 44 6.46 13.68 -8.33
C THR A 44 5.02 13.23 -8.55
N ILE A 45 4.63 12.01 -8.17
CA ILE A 45 3.25 11.54 -8.28
C ILE A 45 2.79 10.92 -6.97
N LEU A 46 1.61 11.31 -6.52
CA LEU A 46 0.96 10.67 -5.38
C LEU A 46 -0.36 10.04 -5.81
N TYR A 47 -0.60 8.81 -5.33
CA TYR A 47 -1.78 8.01 -5.68
C TYR A 47 -2.76 7.88 -4.51
N SER A 48 -4.06 7.90 -4.83
CA SER A 48 -5.19 7.73 -3.92
C SER A 48 -6.30 6.95 -4.62
N ARG A 49 -6.44 5.66 -4.30
CA ARG A 49 -7.41 4.76 -4.95
C ARG A 49 -7.32 4.86 -6.49
N GLN A 50 -8.41 5.18 -7.19
CA GLN A 50 -8.46 5.36 -8.64
C GLN A 50 -7.94 6.73 -9.14
N ASN A 51 -7.30 7.52 -8.29
CA ASN A 51 -6.88 8.89 -8.59
C ASN A 51 -5.41 9.14 -8.27
N TYR A 52 -4.87 10.22 -8.83
CA TYR A 52 -3.52 10.68 -8.56
C TYR A 52 -3.37 12.20 -8.70
N ILE A 53 -2.29 12.75 -8.15
CA ILE A 53 -1.84 14.13 -8.38
C ILE A 53 -0.37 14.13 -8.75
N GLU A 54 0.05 15.13 -9.51
CA GLU A 54 1.43 15.31 -9.94
C GLU A 54 2.03 16.59 -9.35
N ARG A 55 3.33 16.57 -9.06
CA ARG A 55 4.10 17.73 -8.63
C ARG A 55 4.37 18.61 -9.83
N THR A 56 4.05 19.89 -9.70
CA THR A 56 4.28 20.94 -10.68
C THR A 56 5.32 21.93 -10.16
N ALA A 57 5.76 22.88 -10.99
CA ALA A 57 6.68 23.93 -10.57
C ALA A 57 6.15 24.79 -9.40
N THR A 58 4.82 24.90 -9.25
CA THR A 58 4.18 25.78 -8.26
C THR A 58 3.43 25.04 -7.16
N GLY A 59 3.31 23.71 -7.22
CA GLY A 59 2.60 22.93 -6.21
C GLY A 59 2.18 21.55 -6.71
N TRP A 60 0.96 21.14 -6.36
CA TRP A 60 0.36 19.90 -6.85
C TRP A 60 -0.72 20.19 -7.90
N SER A 61 -0.87 19.30 -8.87
CA SER A 61 -1.94 19.36 -9.86
C SER A 61 -3.32 19.23 -9.22
N LYS A 62 -4.37 19.54 -10.00
CA LYS A 62 -5.71 19.02 -9.69
C LYS A 62 -5.68 17.49 -9.71
N MET A 63 -6.63 16.88 -8.99
CA MET A 63 -6.82 15.43 -9.01
C MET A 63 -7.08 14.96 -10.44
N LYS A 64 -6.33 13.95 -10.86
CA LYS A 64 -6.47 13.24 -12.13
C LYS A 64 -6.96 11.83 -11.84
N SER A 65 -7.69 11.26 -12.79
CA SER A 65 -8.15 9.88 -12.73
C SER A 65 -7.15 8.95 -13.42
N LEU A 66 -6.98 7.73 -12.90
CA LEU A 66 -6.23 6.66 -13.55
C LEU A 66 -6.91 6.11 -14.82
N GLY A 67 -8.12 6.57 -15.14
CA GLY A 67 -8.86 6.25 -16.35
C GLY A 67 -9.89 5.13 -16.18
N ALA A 68 -10.61 4.83 -17.26
CA ALA A 68 -11.76 3.92 -17.26
C ALA A 68 -11.42 2.50 -16.78
N MET A 69 -10.17 2.04 -16.93
CA MET A 69 -9.73 0.74 -16.43
C MET A 69 -9.78 0.61 -14.90
N PHE A 70 -9.75 1.73 -14.17
CA PHE A 70 -9.76 1.78 -12.70
C PHE A 70 -11.01 2.47 -12.14
N ASN A 71 -11.69 3.31 -12.92
CA ASN A 71 -12.95 3.95 -12.54
C ASN A 71 -14.13 2.98 -12.68
N ARG A 72 -14.10 1.92 -11.88
CA ARG A 72 -15.07 0.83 -11.93
C ARG A 72 -15.96 0.87 -10.70
N ASN A 73 -17.28 0.84 -10.91
CA ASN A 73 -18.24 0.82 -9.82
C ASN A 73 -18.35 -0.55 -9.15
N ASP A 74 -18.04 -1.60 -9.90
CA ASP A 74 -18.06 -2.99 -9.43
C ASP A 74 -16.77 -3.39 -8.70
N TRP A 75 -15.73 -2.56 -8.71
CA TRP A 75 -14.49 -2.78 -7.95
C TRP A 75 -14.39 -1.83 -6.76
N GLY A 76 -13.62 -2.26 -5.75
CA GLY A 76 -13.36 -1.48 -4.55
C GLY A 76 -11.86 -1.31 -4.30
N ILE A 77 -11.27 -0.21 -4.77
CA ILE A 77 -9.85 0.08 -4.50
C ILE A 77 -9.72 0.79 -3.15
N MET A 78 -9.13 0.12 -2.17
CA MET A 78 -8.76 0.71 -0.88
C MET A 78 -7.33 1.24 -0.90
N VAL A 79 -6.40 0.43 -1.43
CA VAL A 79 -4.96 0.69 -1.47
C VAL A 79 -4.40 0.25 -2.83
N LEU A 80 -3.54 1.10 -3.41
CA LEU A 80 -2.92 0.88 -4.72
C LEU A 80 -1.44 1.22 -4.69
N SER A 81 -0.53 0.27 -4.88
CA SER A 81 0.92 0.51 -5.00
C SER A 81 1.42 0.58 -6.44
N VAL A 82 2.52 1.30 -6.65
CA VAL A 82 3.11 1.55 -7.97
C VAL A 82 4.62 1.34 -7.94
N SER A 83 5.13 0.50 -8.86
CA SER A 83 6.58 0.29 -9.06
C SER A 83 7.21 1.41 -9.90
N ASP A 84 8.54 1.47 -9.98
CA ASP A 84 9.26 2.40 -10.89
C ASP A 84 8.91 2.18 -12.37
N LYS A 85 8.47 0.98 -12.75
CA LYS A 85 8.05 0.65 -14.13
C LYS A 85 6.60 1.08 -14.43
N GLY A 86 5.91 1.71 -13.48
CA GLY A 86 4.51 2.09 -13.62
C GLY A 86 3.52 0.93 -13.51
N THR A 87 3.97 -0.27 -13.10
CA THR A 87 3.08 -1.37 -12.69
C THR A 87 2.28 -0.95 -11.48
N ILE A 88 0.97 -1.10 -11.59
CA ILE A 88 0.00 -0.80 -10.55
C ILE A 88 -0.49 -2.11 -9.94
N VAL A 89 -0.45 -2.22 -8.61
CA VAL A 89 -0.99 -3.34 -7.84
C VAL A 89 -1.97 -2.81 -6.82
N PHE A 90 -3.17 -3.36 -6.74
CA PHE A 90 -4.22 -2.84 -5.87
C PHE A 90 -5.15 -3.92 -5.35
N ASP A 91 -5.82 -3.64 -4.24
CA ASP A 91 -6.87 -4.49 -3.67
C ASP A 91 -8.25 -4.19 -4.26
N ASP A 92 -9.11 -5.20 -4.26
CA ASP A 92 -10.49 -5.13 -4.71
C ASP A 92 -11.41 -5.75 -3.67
N TYR A 93 -11.79 -4.94 -2.68
CA TYR A 93 -12.60 -5.38 -1.54
C TYR A 93 -14.05 -5.75 -1.91
N LYS A 94 -14.51 -5.40 -3.11
CA LYS A 94 -15.86 -5.74 -3.58
C LYS A 94 -15.95 -7.14 -4.19
N ASN A 95 -14.82 -7.75 -4.54
CA ASN A 95 -14.77 -9.02 -5.26
C ASN A 95 -13.96 -10.06 -4.48
N ASN A 96 -14.37 -10.31 -3.24
CA ASN A 96 -13.75 -11.26 -2.30
C ASN A 96 -12.33 -10.88 -1.87
N ASP A 97 -12.09 -9.59 -1.62
CA ASP A 97 -10.80 -9.06 -1.14
C ASP A 97 -9.61 -9.64 -1.92
N VAL A 98 -9.53 -9.34 -3.22
CA VAL A 98 -8.49 -9.88 -4.11
C VAL A 98 -7.47 -8.81 -4.51
N ILE A 99 -6.25 -9.24 -4.84
CA ILE A 99 -5.21 -8.39 -5.40
C ILE A 99 -5.18 -8.51 -6.93
N ARG A 100 -5.15 -7.35 -7.59
CA ARG A 100 -5.05 -7.18 -9.04
C ARG A 100 -3.76 -6.45 -9.42
N MET A 101 -3.31 -6.67 -10.64
CA MET A 101 -2.11 -6.04 -11.21
C MET A 101 -2.35 -5.56 -12.64
N SER A 102 -1.88 -4.35 -12.95
CA SER A 102 -1.86 -3.77 -14.30
C SER A 102 -0.47 -3.29 -14.63
N ARG A 103 0.11 -3.85 -15.69
CA ARG A 103 1.48 -3.55 -16.16
C ARG A 103 1.44 -2.58 -17.33
N ILE A 104 2.59 -1.98 -17.62
CA ILE A 104 2.86 -1.31 -18.88
C ILE A 104 3.71 -2.25 -19.72
N VAL A 105 3.22 -2.62 -20.91
CA VAL A 105 3.91 -3.47 -21.89
C VAL A 105 3.92 -2.70 -23.21
N ASP A 106 5.08 -2.55 -23.83
CA ASP A 106 5.27 -1.80 -25.08
C ASP A 106 4.65 -0.38 -25.05
N GLY A 107 4.82 0.30 -23.91
CA GLY A 107 4.29 1.65 -23.67
C GLY A 107 2.78 1.71 -23.42
N LYS A 108 2.07 0.57 -23.45
CA LYS A 108 0.61 0.51 -23.26
C LYS A 108 0.27 -0.14 -21.93
N ARG A 109 -0.71 0.45 -21.22
CA ARG A 109 -1.24 -0.12 -19.99
C ARG A 109 -2.16 -1.30 -20.31
N GLU A 110 -1.86 -2.46 -19.74
CA GLU A 110 -2.76 -3.60 -19.78
C GLU A 110 -3.92 -3.44 -18.80
N ALA A 111 -5.09 -4.00 -19.14
CA ALA A 111 -6.20 -4.11 -18.21
C ALA A 111 -5.79 -4.86 -16.93
N PRO A 112 -6.26 -4.46 -15.74
CA PRO A 112 -5.93 -5.15 -14.48
C PRO A 112 -6.34 -6.62 -14.48
N LYS A 113 -5.40 -7.51 -14.17
CA LYS A 113 -5.58 -8.97 -14.07
C LYS A 113 -5.49 -9.40 -12.61
N LEU A 114 -6.25 -10.45 -12.24
CA LEU A 114 -6.10 -11.09 -10.92
C LEU A 114 -4.71 -11.70 -10.79
N LEU A 115 -4.11 -11.57 -9.61
CA LEU A 115 -2.93 -12.34 -9.27
C LEU A 115 -3.30 -13.79 -8.92
N GLY A 116 -2.33 -14.69 -9.02
CA GLY A 116 -2.55 -16.12 -8.83
C GLY A 116 -2.84 -16.50 -7.38
N LYS A 117 -3.14 -17.78 -7.18
CA LYS A 117 -3.56 -18.38 -5.90
C LYS A 117 -2.52 -18.19 -4.78
N GLN A 118 -1.24 -18.11 -5.10
CA GLN A 118 -0.19 -17.84 -4.14
C GLN A 118 -0.46 -16.54 -3.35
N ILE A 119 -1.09 -15.55 -3.97
CA ILE A 119 -1.46 -14.28 -3.34
C ILE A 119 -2.92 -14.31 -2.90
N ASN A 120 -3.83 -14.69 -3.80
CA ASN A 120 -5.29 -14.63 -3.61
C ASN A 120 -5.88 -15.94 -3.03
N SER A 121 -5.34 -16.47 -1.93
CA SER A 121 -5.85 -17.68 -1.26
C SER A 121 -6.38 -17.47 0.15
N GLY A 122 -6.13 -16.31 0.79
CA GLY A 122 -6.59 -16.02 2.14
C GLY A 122 -7.85 -15.15 2.18
N LYS A 123 -8.37 -14.90 3.38
CA LYS A 123 -9.43 -13.90 3.61
C LYS A 123 -8.80 -12.53 3.81
N TRP A 124 -9.59 -11.47 3.64
CA TRP A 124 -9.15 -10.09 3.87
C TRP A 124 -7.84 -9.75 3.15
N THR A 125 -7.64 -10.27 1.93
CA THR A 125 -6.40 -10.09 1.18
C THR A 125 -6.36 -8.67 0.60
N ALA A 126 -5.57 -7.81 1.22
CA ALA A 126 -5.63 -6.37 0.96
C ALA A 126 -4.27 -5.67 1.18
N HIS A 127 -4.27 -4.35 0.97
CA HIS A 127 -3.15 -3.48 1.30
C HIS A 127 -1.81 -3.83 0.60
N PRO A 128 -1.79 -4.02 -0.73
CA PRO A 128 -0.59 -4.46 -1.41
C PRO A 128 0.48 -3.37 -1.47
N PHE A 129 1.73 -3.81 -1.42
CA PHE A 129 2.95 -3.04 -1.69
C PHE A 129 3.85 -3.80 -2.66
N ILE A 130 3.97 -3.30 -3.89
CA ILE A 130 4.96 -3.76 -4.87
C ILE A 130 6.29 -3.04 -4.65
N ALA A 131 7.40 -3.79 -4.65
CA ALA A 131 8.72 -3.20 -4.61
C ALA A 131 8.97 -2.30 -5.84
N PRO A 132 9.82 -1.26 -5.73
CA PRO A 132 10.06 -0.32 -6.83
C PRO A 132 10.62 -1.02 -8.08
N ASP A 133 11.52 -1.99 -7.87
CA ASP A 133 12.11 -2.83 -8.91
C ASP A 133 11.26 -4.05 -9.30
N GLU A 134 10.09 -4.20 -8.66
CA GLU A 134 9.19 -5.35 -8.73
C GLU A 134 9.79 -6.69 -8.23
N SER A 135 10.88 -6.67 -7.46
CA SER A 135 11.53 -7.90 -6.99
C SER A 135 10.71 -8.69 -5.96
N PHE A 136 9.82 -8.02 -5.23
CA PHE A 136 8.90 -8.65 -4.29
C PHE A 136 7.56 -7.90 -4.21
N LEU A 137 6.53 -8.59 -3.71
CA LEU A 137 5.22 -8.05 -3.38
C LEU A 137 4.89 -8.40 -1.93
N ILE A 138 4.40 -7.42 -1.16
CA ILE A 138 3.90 -7.59 0.20
C ILE A 138 2.40 -7.29 0.23
N TRP A 139 1.64 -8.01 1.05
CA TRP A 139 0.21 -7.75 1.28
C TRP A 139 -0.23 -8.26 2.66
N GLY A 140 -1.37 -7.79 3.15
CA GLY A 140 -2.03 -8.32 4.35
C GLY A 140 -3.04 -9.41 3.98
N SER A 141 -3.14 -10.48 4.77
CA SER A 141 -4.10 -11.57 4.54
C SER A 141 -4.33 -12.38 5.82
N GLU A 142 -5.54 -12.91 6.00
CA GLU A 142 -5.86 -13.93 7.01
C GLU A 142 -5.71 -15.32 6.39
N ARG A 143 -4.89 -16.18 6.99
CA ARG A 143 -4.66 -17.56 6.55
C ARG A 143 -4.54 -18.51 7.73
N ASP A 144 -4.87 -19.77 7.52
CA ASP A 144 -4.92 -20.80 8.57
C ASP A 144 -3.56 -21.06 9.23
N ASP A 145 -2.46 -20.79 8.52
CA ASP A 145 -1.07 -20.91 8.99
C ASP A 145 -0.49 -19.60 9.57
N GLY A 146 -1.33 -18.58 9.76
CA GLY A 146 -0.94 -17.28 10.30
C GLY A 146 -0.83 -17.23 11.83
N TYR A 147 -0.33 -16.11 12.34
CA TYR A 147 -0.18 -15.82 13.77
C TYR A 147 -1.46 -15.29 14.42
N GLY A 148 -2.30 -14.60 13.65
CA GLY A 148 -3.46 -13.88 14.15
C GLY A 148 -4.54 -13.68 13.11
N ARG A 149 -5.22 -12.52 13.20
CA ARG A 149 -6.33 -12.20 12.29
C ARG A 149 -5.84 -11.82 10.91
N SER A 150 -4.89 -10.90 10.79
CA SER A 150 -4.32 -10.55 9.49
C SER A 150 -2.83 -10.41 9.65
N ASP A 151 -2.08 -11.09 8.79
CA ASP A 151 -0.63 -11.09 8.79
C ASP A 151 -0.12 -10.43 7.50
N ASN A 152 1.08 -9.84 7.55
CA ASN A 152 1.80 -9.49 6.34
C ASN A 152 2.49 -10.73 5.76
N TYR A 153 2.28 -10.94 4.47
CA TYR A 153 2.93 -11.96 3.64
C TYR A 153 3.78 -11.28 2.57
N ILE A 154 4.85 -11.96 2.16
CA ILE A 154 5.71 -11.55 1.06
C ILE A 154 5.82 -12.66 0.01
N SER A 155 5.89 -12.29 -1.27
CA SER A 155 6.21 -13.18 -2.37
C SER A 155 7.31 -12.55 -3.21
N PHE A 156 8.28 -13.37 -3.61
CA PHE A 156 9.39 -12.96 -4.45
C PHE A 156 9.12 -13.30 -5.91
N LYS A 157 9.47 -12.37 -6.80
CA LYS A 157 9.38 -12.57 -8.24
C LYS A 157 10.42 -13.60 -8.68
N GLN A 158 9.98 -14.61 -9.42
CA GLN A 158 10.78 -15.71 -9.91
C GLN A 158 11.47 -15.34 -11.24
N ARG A 159 12.43 -16.16 -11.67
CA ARG A 159 13.20 -15.94 -12.92
C ARG A 159 12.32 -15.95 -14.17
N ASP A 160 11.24 -16.73 -14.16
CA ASP A 160 10.24 -16.78 -15.23
C ASP A 160 9.22 -15.62 -15.20
N GLY A 161 9.37 -14.70 -14.23
CA GLY A 161 8.48 -13.55 -14.03
C GLY A 161 7.21 -13.86 -13.25
N SER A 162 7.00 -15.11 -12.80
CA SER A 162 5.91 -15.50 -11.91
C SER A 162 6.15 -15.01 -10.47
N TRP A 163 5.10 -15.02 -9.64
CA TRP A 163 5.22 -14.78 -8.20
C TRP A 163 5.36 -16.12 -7.48
N GLY A 164 6.38 -16.24 -6.61
CA GLY A 164 6.61 -17.42 -5.79
C GLY A 164 5.54 -17.63 -4.71
N PRO A 165 5.69 -18.68 -3.88
CA PRO A 165 4.77 -18.92 -2.77
C PRO A 165 4.71 -17.73 -1.81
N ALA A 166 3.59 -17.58 -1.11
CA ALA A 166 3.49 -16.63 -0.02
C ALA A 166 4.33 -17.10 1.17
N ILE A 167 5.08 -16.17 1.73
CA ILE A 167 5.92 -16.39 2.90
C ILE A 167 5.39 -15.48 4.00
N ASN A 168 4.99 -16.06 5.13
CA ASN A 168 4.61 -15.28 6.30
C ASN A 168 5.84 -14.50 6.81
N MET A 169 5.71 -13.21 7.10
CA MET A 169 6.85 -12.36 7.47
C MET A 169 7.37 -12.55 8.91
N GLY A 170 6.83 -13.53 9.64
CA GLY A 170 7.36 -13.98 10.93
C GLY A 170 6.97 -13.11 12.12
N ASP A 171 7.31 -13.58 13.32
CA ASP A 171 6.92 -13.03 14.63
C ASP A 171 7.48 -11.64 14.96
N LYS A 172 8.51 -11.18 14.24
CA LYS A 172 9.03 -9.81 14.36
C LYS A 172 8.07 -8.78 13.76
N ILE A 173 7.26 -9.18 12.78
CA ILE A 173 6.32 -8.32 12.07
C ILE A 173 4.90 -8.69 12.52
N ASN A 174 4.54 -9.96 12.40
CA ASN A 174 3.19 -10.46 12.65
C ASN A 174 3.01 -10.85 14.12
N SER A 175 1.76 -10.80 14.58
CA SER A 175 1.38 -11.16 15.94
C SER A 175 -0.01 -11.78 15.97
N LYS A 176 -0.59 -11.95 17.16
CA LYS A 176 -1.99 -12.41 17.30
C LYS A 176 -3.02 -11.34 16.88
N LEU A 177 -2.58 -10.12 16.60
CA LEU A 177 -3.44 -8.98 16.29
C LEU A 177 -3.71 -8.88 14.78
N VAL A 178 -4.04 -7.68 14.29
CA VAL A 178 -4.19 -7.38 12.86
C VAL A 178 -3.00 -6.57 12.41
N GLU A 179 -2.13 -7.17 11.61
CA GLU A 179 -1.07 -6.50 10.88
C GLU A 179 -1.47 -6.19 9.44
N ASN A 180 -1.14 -4.98 8.98
CA ASN A 180 -1.42 -4.58 7.60
C ASN A 180 -0.51 -3.45 7.09
N GLY A 181 -0.58 -3.25 5.77
CA GLY A 181 -0.02 -2.07 5.10
C GLY A 181 1.50 -1.98 5.19
N ALA A 182 2.19 -3.12 5.28
CA ALA A 182 3.64 -3.17 5.25
C ALA A 182 4.19 -2.58 3.94
N LYS A 183 5.15 -1.66 4.04
CA LYS A 183 5.75 -0.96 2.90
C LYS A 183 7.15 -0.43 3.22
N LEU A 184 7.98 -0.29 2.19
CA LEU A 184 9.30 0.30 2.35
C LEU A 184 9.23 1.83 2.51
N THR A 185 10.20 2.38 3.24
CA THR A 185 10.56 3.80 3.13
C THR A 185 11.13 4.10 1.74
N PRO A 186 11.04 5.34 1.24
CA PRO A 186 11.56 5.70 -0.09
C PRO A 186 13.06 5.41 -0.28
N ASP A 187 13.84 5.48 0.79
CA ASP A 187 15.28 5.14 0.78
C ASP A 187 15.56 3.63 0.93
N GLY A 188 14.51 2.80 1.05
CA GLY A 188 14.59 1.36 1.16
C GLY A 188 15.17 0.83 2.48
N LYS A 189 15.45 1.70 3.47
CA LYS A 189 16.14 1.29 4.71
C LYS A 189 15.22 0.63 5.73
N TYR A 190 13.95 1.00 5.76
CA TYR A 190 13.01 0.52 6.75
C TYR A 190 11.75 -0.04 6.11
N LEU A 191 11.21 -1.07 6.75
CA LEU A 191 9.86 -1.56 6.48
C LEU A 191 8.91 -1.00 7.55
N LEU A 192 7.92 -0.23 7.14
CA LEU A 192 6.87 0.34 7.99
C LEU A 192 5.62 -0.52 7.91
N PHE A 193 4.94 -0.77 9.01
CA PHE A 193 3.67 -1.50 9.04
C PHE A 193 2.75 -1.01 10.17
N SER A 194 1.49 -1.42 10.12
CA SER A 194 0.54 -1.18 11.20
C SER A 194 0.24 -2.46 11.96
N ARG A 195 -0.02 -2.32 13.26
CA ARG A 195 -0.63 -3.35 14.09
C ARG A 195 -1.83 -2.73 14.80
N SER A 196 -2.95 -3.42 14.69
CA SER A 196 -4.27 -2.95 15.10
C SER A 196 -4.93 -3.96 16.02
N GLU A 197 -5.51 -3.46 17.11
CA GLU A 197 -6.29 -4.23 18.06
C GLU A 197 -7.73 -3.72 18.05
N GLU A 198 -8.68 -4.64 18.00
CA GLU A 198 -10.09 -4.32 18.20
C GLU A 198 -10.40 -4.28 19.69
N LYS A 199 -11.00 -3.18 20.14
CA LYS A 199 -11.42 -2.97 21.53
C LYS A 199 -12.92 -2.76 21.60
N SER A 200 -13.52 -3.19 22.69
CA SER A 200 -14.93 -2.95 22.98
C SER A 200 -15.12 -1.71 23.83
N ARG A 201 -16.24 -1.02 23.62
CA ARG A 201 -16.76 0.00 24.52
C ARG A 201 -17.77 -0.63 25.48
N ASP A 202 -18.11 0.11 26.53
CA ASP A 202 -19.12 -0.30 27.52
C ASP A 202 -20.51 -0.52 26.89
N ASP A 203 -20.81 0.18 25.78
CA ASP A 203 -22.06 0.03 25.01
C ASP A 203 -22.06 -1.18 24.06
N GLY A 204 -21.00 -2.00 24.06
CA GLY A 204 -20.85 -3.18 23.21
C GLY A 204 -20.36 -2.90 21.79
N SER A 205 -20.24 -1.63 21.37
CA SER A 205 -19.64 -1.30 20.07
C SER A 205 -18.13 -1.50 20.08
N THR A 206 -17.54 -1.80 18.91
CA THR A 206 -16.09 -1.99 18.77
C THR A 206 -15.42 -0.79 18.11
N TYR A 207 -14.15 -0.58 18.43
CA TYR A 207 -13.27 0.39 17.78
C TYR A 207 -11.86 -0.16 17.65
N TRP A 208 -11.12 0.33 16.68
CA TRP A 208 -9.76 -0.13 16.42
C TRP A 208 -8.74 0.86 16.98
N VAL A 209 -7.80 0.35 17.76
CA VAL A 209 -6.58 1.08 18.15
C VAL A 209 -5.46 0.60 17.24
N SER A 210 -4.80 1.53 16.55
CA SER A 210 -3.76 1.20 15.58
C SER A 210 -2.47 1.96 15.87
N TYR A 211 -1.36 1.24 15.90
CA TYR A 211 -0.02 1.81 16.03
C TYR A 211 0.78 1.57 14.76
N LYS A 212 1.81 2.41 14.55
CA LYS A 212 2.76 2.29 13.45
C LYS A 212 4.07 1.74 13.99
N TYR A 213 4.57 0.71 13.33
CA TYR A 213 5.82 0.04 13.66
C TYR A 213 6.78 0.11 12.49
N TRP A 214 8.05 -0.12 12.77
CA TRP A 214 9.09 -0.20 11.76
C TRP A 214 10.17 -1.20 12.15
N VAL A 215 10.82 -1.79 11.15
CA VAL A 215 11.99 -2.66 11.29
C VAL A 215 13.01 -2.34 10.18
N ASP A 216 14.26 -2.78 10.35
CA ASP A 216 15.25 -2.73 9.28
C ASP A 216 14.77 -3.59 8.09
N ALA A 217 14.82 -3.01 6.88
CA ALA A 217 14.34 -3.66 5.66
C ALA A 217 15.13 -4.94 5.30
N LYS A 218 16.33 -5.14 5.85
CA LYS A 218 17.12 -6.39 5.70
C LYS A 218 16.36 -7.64 6.15
N ILE A 219 15.29 -7.51 6.94
CA ILE A 219 14.41 -8.65 7.24
C ILE A 219 13.86 -9.31 5.98
N ILE A 220 13.63 -8.56 4.90
CA ILE A 220 13.19 -9.08 3.61
C ILE A 220 14.21 -10.06 3.04
N ASP A 221 15.49 -9.76 3.14
CA ASP A 221 16.56 -10.63 2.61
C ASP A 221 16.63 -11.96 3.37
N THR A 222 16.29 -11.96 4.66
CA THR A 222 16.23 -13.20 5.45
C THR A 222 15.09 -14.12 5.02
N LEU A 223 14.05 -13.59 4.39
CA LEU A 223 12.89 -14.32 3.89
C LEU A 223 13.05 -14.78 2.43
N ARG A 224 14.09 -14.32 1.74
CA ARG A 224 14.33 -14.69 0.34
C ARG A 224 14.70 -16.18 0.27
N PRO A 225 14.00 -16.99 -0.54
CA PRO A 225 14.37 -18.38 -0.74
C PRO A 225 15.83 -18.49 -1.21
N LYS A 226 16.59 -19.38 -0.56
CA LYS A 226 17.96 -19.68 -1.00
C LYS A 226 17.89 -20.43 -2.33
N ALA A 227 18.72 -20.01 -3.28
CA ALA A 227 18.87 -20.66 -4.59
C ALA A 227 19.59 -22.00 -4.47
#